data_AF-A0A2S9FJ13-F1
#
_entry.id   AF-A0A2S9FJ13-F1
#
_cell.length_a   1.000
_cell.length_b   1.000
_cell.length_c   1.000
_cell.angle_alpha   90.00
_cell.angle_beta   90.00
_cell.angle_gamma   90.00
#
_symmetry.space_group_name_H-M   'P 1'
#
loop_
_entity.id
_entity.type
_entity.pdbx_description
1 polymer ?
#
loop_
_entity_poly.entity_id
_entity_poly.type
_entity_poly.pdbx_seq_one_letter_code
_entity_poly.pdbx_strand_id
1 'polypeptide(L)'
;MVTTAVAVRTSAPARHLAVAPSLVGLLAVVLGVAGAERPSFWVDEAATISAATRPMPDLWALLHHVDAVHGLYYLLMHGWFAVAPVSEGWSRLPSSLMIG
;
A
#
# COMPACT_ATOMS: atom_id res chain seq x y z
N MET A 1 -17.21 23.74 -52.81
CA MET A 1 -17.07 23.55 -51.35
C MET A 1 -15.94 22.56 -51.12
N VAL A 2 -14.77 23.04 -50.69
CA VAL A 2 -13.62 22.18 -50.37
C VAL A 2 -13.64 21.96 -48.86
N THR A 3 -13.84 20.70 -48.44
CA THR A 3 -13.79 20.29 -47.03
C THR A 3 -12.33 19.99 -46.67
N THR A 4 -11.69 20.87 -45.93
CA THR A 4 -10.36 20.60 -45.36
C THR A 4 -10.52 19.74 -44.11
N ALA A 5 -10.13 18.47 -44.17
CA ALA A 5 -10.04 17.62 -43.00
C ALA A 5 -8.83 18.07 -42.15
N VAL A 6 -9.09 18.53 -40.93
CA VAL A 6 -8.05 18.79 -39.93
C VAL A 6 -7.55 17.44 -39.40
N ALA A 7 -6.31 17.09 -39.73
CA ALA A 7 -5.65 15.90 -39.19
C ALA A 7 -5.22 16.17 -37.74
N VAL A 8 -5.95 15.61 -36.77
CA VAL A 8 -5.49 15.53 -35.38
C VAL A 8 -4.34 14.53 -35.33
N ARG A 9 -3.09 15.01 -35.17
CA ARG A 9 -1.97 14.14 -34.81
C ARG A 9 -1.97 13.94 -33.30
N THR A 10 -2.43 12.78 -32.83
CA THR A 10 -2.11 12.30 -31.48
C THR A 10 -1.10 11.18 -31.60
N SER A 11 0.17 11.51 -31.38
CA SER A 11 1.22 10.51 -31.19
C SER A 11 2.28 11.06 -30.25
N ALA A 12 1.93 11.27 -28.98
CA ALA A 12 2.96 11.33 -27.95
C ALA A 12 3.44 9.89 -27.69
N PRO A 13 4.75 9.59 -27.76
CA PRO A 13 5.25 8.25 -27.55
C PRO A 13 5.04 7.86 -26.07
N ALA A 14 4.30 6.77 -25.83
CA ALA A 14 3.88 6.29 -24.52
C ALA A 14 5.00 6.22 -23.45
N ARG A 15 6.26 6.05 -23.87
CA ARG A 15 7.44 6.03 -22.99
C ARG A 15 7.67 7.33 -22.22
N HIS A 16 7.41 8.51 -22.80
CA HIS A 16 7.58 9.78 -22.09
C HIS A 16 6.47 10.03 -21.07
N LEU A 17 5.29 9.42 -21.28
CA LEU A 17 4.16 9.50 -20.36
C LEU A 17 4.38 8.65 -19.10
N ALA A 18 5.20 7.60 -19.16
CA ALA A 18 5.43 6.68 -18.04
C ALA A 18 6.57 7.11 -17.11
N VAL A 19 7.58 7.85 -17.62
CA VAL A 19 8.74 8.26 -16.80
C VAL A 19 8.33 9.18 -15.66
N ALA A 20 7.49 10.19 -15.93
CA ALA A 20 7.04 11.11 -14.91
C ALA A 20 6.26 10.43 -13.76
N PRO A 21 5.22 9.61 -14.01
CA PRO A 21 4.51 8.92 -12.93
C PRO A 21 5.40 7.88 -12.21
N SER A 22 6.30 7.19 -12.91
CA SER A 22 7.24 6.27 -12.25
C SER A 22 8.22 6.98 -11.31
N LEU A 23 8.68 8.18 -11.68
CA LEU A 23 9.53 8.99 -10.80
C LEU A 23 8.75 9.50 -9.58
N VAL A 24 7.48 9.86 -9.74
CA VAL A 24 6.60 10.25 -8.62
C VAL A 24 6.35 9.05 -7.70
N GLY A 25 6.07 7.88 -8.26
CA GLY A 25 5.90 6.63 -7.52
C GLY A 25 7.15 6.27 -6.72
N LEU A 26 8.32 6.28 -7.36
CA LEU A 26 9.60 6.06 -6.69
C LEU A 26 9.84 7.07 -5.57
N LEU A 27 9.55 8.35 -5.81
CA LEU A 27 9.67 9.38 -4.79
C LEU A 27 8.73 9.10 -3.60
N ALA A 28 7.49 8.68 -3.86
CA ALA A 28 6.52 8.33 -2.82
C ALA A 28 6.99 7.14 -1.98
N VAL A 29 7.53 6.10 -2.61
CA VAL A 29 8.15 4.96 -1.91
C VAL A 29 9.32 5.42 -1.03
N VAL A 30 10.23 6.22 -1.58
CA VAL A 30 11.41 6.73 -0.84
C VAL A 30 10.99 7.55 0.37
N LEU A 31 10.04 8.47 0.20
CA LEU A 31 9.53 9.29 1.30
C LEU A 31 8.79 8.45 2.35
N GLY A 32 7.98 7.48 1.92
CA GLY A 32 7.28 6.57 2.82
C GLY A 32 8.24 5.74 3.67
N VAL A 33 9.23 5.11 3.04
CA VAL A 33 10.25 4.32 3.76
C VAL A 33 11.10 5.21 4.67
N ALA A 34 11.53 6.39 4.21
CA ALA A 34 12.33 7.32 5.02
C ALA A 34 11.57 7.84 6.26
N GLY A 35 10.25 7.97 6.17
CA GLY A 35 9.39 8.40 7.27
C GLY A 35 8.85 7.26 8.14
N ALA A 36 9.03 5.99 7.76
CA ALA A 36 8.29 4.87 8.34
C ALA A 36 8.54 4.68 9.84
N GLU A 37 9.72 4.99 10.36
CA GLU A 37 10.04 4.80 11.80
C GLU A 37 9.55 5.93 12.71
N ARG A 38 8.84 6.94 12.18
CA ARG A 38 8.37 8.09 12.97
C ARG A 38 6.94 8.47 12.57
N PRO A 39 6.04 8.82 13.51
CA PRO A 39 6.08 8.69 14.97
C PRO A 39 5.76 7.23 15.41
N SER A 40 5.53 7.01 16.71
CA SER A 40 5.03 5.74 17.26
C SER A 40 3.72 5.29 16.61
N PHE A 41 3.32 4.04 16.88
CA PHE A 41 2.08 3.49 16.33
C PHE A 41 0.85 4.34 16.64
N TRP A 42 0.01 4.48 15.62
CA TRP A 42 -1.35 4.99 15.74
C TRP A 42 -2.33 3.88 16.13
N VAL A 43 -3.55 4.25 16.49
CA VAL A 43 -4.55 3.31 17.04
C VAL A 43 -4.95 2.23 16.03
N ASP A 44 -5.11 2.59 14.76
CA ASP A 44 -5.44 1.68 13.67
C ASP A 44 -4.27 0.73 13.33
N GLU A 45 -3.04 1.22 13.42
CA GLU A 45 -1.84 0.39 13.28
C GLU A 45 -1.74 -0.62 14.42
N ALA A 46 -1.99 -0.18 15.65
CA ALA A 46 -2.04 -1.05 16.82
C ALA A 46 -3.17 -2.09 16.71
N ALA A 47 -4.33 -1.73 16.15
CA ALA A 47 -5.42 -2.67 15.89
C ALA A 47 -5.00 -3.75 14.88
N THR A 48 -4.34 -3.35 13.80
CA THR A 48 -3.79 -4.27 12.80
C THR A 48 -2.75 -5.20 13.40
N ILE A 49 -1.81 -4.67 14.18
CA ILE A 49 -0.76 -5.46 14.85
C ILE A 49 -1.40 -6.42 15.85
N SER A 50 -2.38 -5.98 16.64
CA SER A 50 -3.11 -6.83 17.57
C SER A 50 -3.85 -7.95 16.86
N ALA A 51 -4.46 -7.71 15.69
CA ALA A 51 -5.13 -8.74 14.92
C ALA A 51 -4.13 -9.70 14.26
N ALA A 52 -3.10 -9.17 13.61
CA ALA A 52 -2.14 -9.92 12.81
C ALA A 52 -1.16 -10.74 13.66
N THR A 53 -0.96 -10.44 14.94
CA THR A 53 -0.11 -11.24 15.85
C THR A 53 -0.87 -12.31 16.64
N ARG A 54 -2.20 -12.36 16.51
CA ARG A 54 -3.01 -13.39 17.18
C ARG A 54 -2.83 -14.78 16.58
N PRO A 55 -3.02 -15.84 17.38
CA PRO A 55 -3.26 -17.17 16.86
C PRO A 55 -4.42 -17.18 15.86
N MET A 56 -4.34 -18.05 14.85
CA MET A 56 -5.35 -18.11 13.79
C MET A 56 -6.80 -18.30 14.28
N PRO A 57 -7.08 -19.12 15.32
CA PRO A 57 -8.43 -19.23 15.89
C PRO A 57 -8.95 -17.91 16.48
N ASP A 58 -8.09 -17.13 17.13
CA ASP A 58 -8.46 -15.85 17.75
C ASP A 58 -8.65 -14.76 16.70
N LEU A 59 -7.87 -14.79 15.62
CA LEU A 59 -8.10 -13.94 14.46
C LEU A 59 -9.46 -14.26 13.83
N TRP A 60 -9.77 -15.55 13.64
CA TRP A 60 -11.08 -15.96 13.11
C TRP A 60 -12.24 -15.47 13.97
N ALA A 61 -12.12 -15.59 15.29
CA ALA A 61 -13.10 -15.05 16.22
C ALA A 61 -13.24 -13.53 16.10
N LEU A 62 -12.14 -12.78 15.97
CA LEU A 62 -12.16 -11.33 15.76
C LEU A 62 -12.88 -10.95 14.46
N LEU A 63 -12.62 -11.65 13.35
CA LEU A 63 -13.27 -11.39 12.07
C LEU A 63 -14.78 -11.61 12.14
N HIS A 64 -15.23 -12.62 12.87
CA HIS A 64 -16.65 -12.94 12.98
C HIS A 64 -17.45 -11.97 13.85
N HIS A 65 -16.82 -11.34 14.85
CA HIS A 65 -17.54 -10.58 15.87
C HIS A 65 -17.27 -9.08 15.85
N VAL A 66 -16.16 -8.64 15.26
CA VAL A 66 -15.70 -7.25 15.34
C VAL A 66 -15.48 -6.65 13.96
N ASP A 67 -14.63 -7.28 13.16
CA ASP A 67 -14.12 -6.64 11.93
C ASP A 67 -13.90 -7.65 10.79
N ALA A 68 -14.99 -8.05 10.15
CA ALA A 68 -14.95 -8.99 9.03
C ALA A 68 -14.34 -8.38 7.76
N VAL A 69 -14.48 -7.07 7.56
CA VAL A 69 -14.12 -6.40 6.30
C VAL A 69 -12.61 -6.32 6.10
N HIS A 70 -11.83 -6.24 7.18
CA HIS A 70 -10.37 -6.22 7.12
C HIS A 70 -9.71 -7.60 7.12
N GLY A 71 -10.49 -8.70 6.96
CA GLY A 71 -9.97 -10.06 7.08
C GLY A 71 -8.82 -10.41 6.13
N LEU A 72 -8.95 -10.06 4.85
CA LEU A 72 -7.86 -10.29 3.88
C LEU A 72 -6.60 -9.51 4.27
N TYR A 73 -6.76 -8.27 4.71
CA TYR A 73 -5.65 -7.43 5.12
C TYR A 73 -4.94 -7.99 6.37
N TYR A 74 -5.69 -8.43 7.38
CA TYR A 74 -5.10 -9.06 8.57
C TYR A 74 -4.38 -10.38 8.24
N LEU A 75 -4.88 -11.18 7.31
CA LEU A 75 -4.19 -12.41 6.87
C LEU A 75 -2.86 -12.11 6.17
N LEU A 76 -2.83 -11.10 5.30
CA LEU A 76 -1.59 -10.66 4.66
C LEU A 76 -0.57 -10.17 5.68
N MET A 77 -1.01 -9.35 6.64
CA MET A 77 -0.15 -8.86 7.72
C MET A 77 0.28 -9.98 8.68
N HIS A 78 -0.56 -10.98 8.92
CA HIS A 78 -0.20 -12.16 9.71
C HIS A 78 0.95 -12.94 9.06
N GLY A 79 0.90 -13.12 7.73
CA GLY A 79 1.99 -13.69 6.96
C GLY A 79 3.25 -12.81 6.94
N TRP A 80 3.08 -11.49 6.84
CA TRP A 80 4.19 -10.54 6.88
C TRP A 80 4.97 -10.60 8.20
N PHE A 81 4.26 -10.61 9.34
CA PHE A 81 4.89 -10.69 10.66
C PHE A 81 5.46 -12.08 10.99
N ALA A 82 5.23 -13.09 10.15
CA ALA A 82 5.94 -14.36 10.26
C ALA A 82 7.41 -14.26 9.80
N VAL A 83 7.75 -13.24 8.98
CA VAL A 83 9.10 -13.05 8.43
C VAL A 83 9.75 -11.71 8.82
N ALA A 84 8.94 -10.70 9.15
CA ALA A 84 9.40 -9.38 9.57
C ALA A 84 9.04 -9.11 11.05
N PRO A 85 9.91 -8.47 11.83
CA PRO A 85 9.60 -8.15 13.22
C PRO A 85 8.55 -7.05 13.33
N VAL A 86 7.77 -7.06 14.42
CA VAL A 86 6.84 -5.97 14.74
C VAL A 86 7.64 -4.75 15.17
N SER A 87 7.67 -3.73 14.32
CA SER A 87 8.24 -2.41 14.56
C SER A 87 7.58 -1.39 13.63
N GLU A 88 7.74 -0.11 13.89
CA GLU A 88 7.12 0.96 13.11
C GLU A 88 7.53 0.89 11.63
N GLY A 89 8.83 0.76 11.38
CA GLY A 89 9.38 0.64 10.03
C GLY A 89 8.84 -0.58 9.29
N TRP A 90 8.98 -1.77 9.89
CA TRP A 90 8.56 -3.02 9.25
C TRP A 90 7.04 -3.14 9.07
N SER A 91 6.24 -2.58 9.99
CA SER A 91 4.77 -2.61 9.88
C SER A 91 4.26 -1.72 8.74
N ARG A 92 4.94 -0.59 8.48
CA ARG A 92 4.55 0.39 7.46
C ARG A 92 5.19 0.15 6.09
N LEU A 93 6.17 -0.75 6.02
CA LEU A 93 6.90 -1.05 4.79
C LEU A 93 6.00 -1.59 3.67
N PRO A 94 5.08 -2.55 3.89
CA PRO A 94 4.17 -3.01 2.84
C PRO A 94 3.37 -1.86 2.22
N SER A 95 2.80 -0.98 3.06
CA SER A 95 2.04 0.19 2.60
C SER A 95 2.92 1.19 1.85
N SER A 96 4.14 1.44 2.33
CA SER A 96 5.09 2.37 1.67
C SER A 96 5.50 1.89 0.28
N LEU A 97 5.59 0.58 0.06
CA LEU A 97 5.86 -0.01 -1.25
C LEU A 97 4.65 0.05 -2.19
N MET A 98 3.44 -0.11 -1.66
CA MET A 98 2.20 -0.14 -2.47
C MET A 98 1.75 1.24 -2.94
N ILE A 99 2.20 2.31 -2.30
CA ILE A 99 1.71 3.68 -2.58
C ILE A 99 2.29 4.29 -3.86
N GLY A 100 3.42 3.77 -4.36
CA GLY A 100 4.16 4.33 -5.50
C GLY A 100 4.33 3.36 -6.66
#